data_AF-A0A811AP26-F1
#
_entry.id   AF-A0A811AP26-F1
#
_cell.length_a   1.000
_cell.length_b   1.000
_cell.length_c   1.000
_cell.angle_alpha   90.00
_cell.angle_beta   90.00
_cell.angle_gamma   90.00
#
_symmetry.space_group_name_H-M   'P 1'
#
loop_
_entity.id
_entity.type
_entity.pdbx_description
1 polymer ?
#
loop_
_entity_poly.entity_id
_entity_poly.type
_entity_poly.pdbx_seq_one_letter_code
_entity_poly.pdbx_strand_id
1 'polypeptide(L)'
;MARVQKYHFTHNFRQPNKAMRLFRKIEKAEQRVFPVRKKFAGTLAFGSNWVSLENDLVQVLLREDDRIRTMFARGFLVDELLVPTMLNIYPEFKDRIYYDRPVHDRPEEFQGSLRYINWWDGSPYVWREKDYETLLAARRQGHLFSRKFDAEVDKAIIDKIAGQLLEIK
;
A
#
# COMPACT_ATOMS: atom_id res chain seq x y z
N MET A 1 11.17 2.10 8.46
CA MET A 1 12.52 2.64 8.13
C MET A 1 13.35 1.80 7.15
N ALA A 2 13.19 0.47 7.05
CA ALA A 2 13.91 -0.37 6.07
C ALA A 2 13.45 -0.18 4.60
N ARG A 3 12.24 0.35 4.40
CA ARG A 3 11.59 0.49 3.09
C ARG A 3 12.08 1.69 2.26
N VAL A 4 12.65 2.72 2.88
CA VAL A 4 13.22 3.88 2.17
C VAL A 4 14.73 3.73 1.94
N GLN A 5 15.27 2.54 2.23
CA GLN A 5 16.70 2.33 2.25
C GLN A 5 17.20 1.94 0.87
N LYS A 6 18.35 2.50 0.53
CA LYS A 6 19.11 2.20 -0.66
C LYS A 6 19.64 0.78 -0.53
N TYR A 7 19.14 -0.14 -1.35
CA TYR A 7 19.74 -1.46 -1.51
C TYR A 7 20.37 -1.52 -2.87
N HIS A 8 21.68 -1.77 -2.90
CA HIS A 8 22.44 -1.66 -4.13
C HIS A 8 22.23 -2.85 -5.07
N PHE A 9 21.77 -4.02 -4.57
CA PHE A 9 21.81 -5.26 -5.38
C PHE A 9 20.70 -6.30 -5.17
N THR A 10 19.97 -6.33 -4.05
CA THR A 10 18.95 -7.38 -3.86
C THR A 10 17.59 -6.76 -3.71
N HIS A 11 16.61 -7.19 -4.52
CA HIS A 11 15.19 -6.83 -4.42
C HIS A 11 14.36 -7.85 -3.61
N ASN A 12 15.00 -8.93 -3.14
CA ASN A 12 14.32 -10.05 -2.48
C ASN A 12 14.31 -9.85 -0.95
N PHE A 13 13.15 -9.48 -0.43
CA PHE A 13 12.90 -9.28 1.01
C PHE A 13 13.07 -10.58 1.83
N ARG A 14 12.72 -11.73 1.21
CA ARG A 14 12.78 -13.06 1.80
C ARG A 14 13.93 -13.84 1.17
N GLN A 15 14.94 -14.20 1.98
CA GLN A 15 15.92 -15.32 1.87
C GLN A 15 17.19 -14.95 2.69
N PRO A 16 17.40 -15.50 3.90
CA PRO A 16 18.53 -15.10 4.75
C PRO A 16 19.69 -16.10 4.65
N ASN A 17 20.59 -15.95 3.68
CA ASN A 17 21.92 -16.57 3.79
C ASN A 17 22.78 -15.81 4.82
N LYS A 18 23.68 -16.51 5.54
CA LYS A 18 24.57 -15.90 6.55
C LYS A 18 25.41 -14.74 5.98
N ALA A 19 25.82 -14.83 4.71
CA ALA A 19 26.48 -13.75 3.98
C ALA A 19 25.59 -12.51 3.80
N MET A 20 24.29 -12.70 3.54
CA MET A 20 23.31 -11.62 3.43
C MET A 20 23.11 -10.87 4.75
N ARG A 21 23.22 -11.57 5.90
CA ARG A 21 23.18 -10.93 7.23
C ARG A 21 24.39 -10.02 7.47
N LEU A 22 25.59 -10.45 7.06
CA LEU A 22 26.79 -9.64 7.17
C LEU A 22 26.74 -8.44 6.21
N PHE A 23 26.27 -8.66 4.99
CA PHE A 23 26.05 -7.59 4.00
C PHE A 23 25.05 -6.55 4.49
N ARG A 24 23.91 -6.97 5.06
CA ARG A 24 22.94 -6.04 5.69
C ARG A 24 23.53 -5.26 6.87
N LYS A 25 24.55 -5.78 7.57
CA LYS A 25 25.27 -5.01 8.60
C LYS A 25 26.13 -3.91 7.97
N ILE A 26 26.79 -4.19 6.85
CA ILE A 26 27.60 -3.23 6.09
C ILE A 26 26.69 -2.15 5.48
N GLU A 27 25.57 -2.51 4.83
CA GLU A 27 24.58 -1.54 4.34
C GLU A 27 24.05 -0.65 5.47
N LYS A 28 23.72 -1.21 6.65
CA LYS A 28 23.30 -0.41 7.80
C LYS A 28 24.38 0.57 8.29
N ALA A 29 25.65 0.22 8.17
CA ALA A 29 26.76 1.10 8.52
C ALA A 29 26.91 2.24 7.50
N GLU A 30 26.85 1.92 6.20
CA GLU A 30 26.83 2.90 5.11
C GLU A 30 25.64 3.88 5.25
N GLN A 31 24.47 3.37 5.63
CA GLN A 31 23.25 4.17 5.87
C GLN A 31 23.36 5.15 7.06
N ARG A 32 24.29 4.95 8.00
CA ARG A 32 24.56 5.95 9.06
C ARG A 32 25.34 7.15 8.54
N VAL A 33 26.07 6.96 7.43
CA VAL A 33 26.92 7.98 6.79
C VAL A 33 26.15 8.71 5.69
N PHE A 34 25.21 8.06 4.99
CA PHE A 34 24.43 8.70 3.92
C PHE A 34 23.21 9.52 4.42
N PRO A 35 23.03 10.77 3.96
CA PRO A 35 21.99 11.70 4.41
C PRO A 35 20.56 11.38 3.92
N VAL A 36 20.30 10.17 3.39
CA VAL A 36 18.95 9.78 2.92
C VAL A 36 17.91 9.95 4.02
N ARG A 37 18.26 9.67 5.29
CA ARG A 37 17.38 9.90 6.45
C ARG A 37 16.98 11.37 6.64
N LYS A 38 17.83 12.33 6.28
CA LYS A 38 17.51 13.77 6.39
C LYS A 38 16.45 14.20 5.36
N LYS A 39 16.36 13.52 4.21
CA LYS A 39 15.39 13.83 3.14
C LYS A 39 13.93 13.58 3.53
N PHE A 40 13.70 12.81 4.59
CA PHE A 40 12.38 12.34 5.03
C PHE A 40 12.03 12.78 6.45
N ALA A 41 12.86 13.61 7.08
CA ALA A 41 12.71 13.98 8.48
C ALA A 41 11.39 14.74 8.70
N GLY A 42 10.47 14.14 9.45
CA GLY A 42 9.17 14.72 9.78
C GLY A 42 8.06 14.49 8.74
N THR A 43 8.38 14.04 7.53
CA THR A 43 7.38 13.89 6.44
C THR A 43 7.06 12.45 6.08
N LEU A 44 7.90 11.47 6.45
CA LEU A 44 7.67 10.08 6.09
C LEU A 44 6.38 9.53 6.71
N ALA A 45 5.48 9.04 5.87
CA ALA A 45 4.29 8.31 6.29
C ALA A 45 4.08 7.04 5.46
N PHE A 46 3.16 6.20 5.92
CA PHE A 46 2.85 4.90 5.34
C PHE A 46 1.33 4.73 5.20
N GLY A 47 0.89 4.03 4.16
CA GLY A 47 -0.50 3.73 3.90
C GLY A 47 -0.67 2.63 2.87
N SER A 48 -1.91 2.41 2.42
CA SER A 48 -2.17 1.46 1.34
C SER A 48 -1.55 1.93 0.03
N ASN A 49 -1.05 0.99 -0.78
CA ASN A 49 -0.70 1.29 -2.16
C ASN A 49 -1.92 1.44 -3.09
N TRP A 50 -3.10 0.99 -2.64
CA TRP A 50 -4.35 1.22 -3.35
C TRP A 50 -4.92 2.57 -2.97
N VAL A 51 -5.04 3.47 -3.94
CA VAL A 51 -5.50 4.84 -3.73
C VAL A 51 -6.48 5.28 -4.81
N SER A 52 -7.27 6.30 -4.50
CA SER A 52 -7.98 7.12 -5.48
C SER A 52 -7.63 8.55 -5.16
N LEU A 53 -7.12 9.27 -6.15
CA LEU A 53 -6.56 10.61 -5.98
C LEU A 53 -7.38 11.59 -6.82
N GLU A 54 -7.67 12.74 -6.23
CA GLU A 54 -8.23 13.87 -6.96
C GLU A 54 -7.21 14.46 -7.94
N ASN A 55 -7.70 15.13 -8.99
CA ASN A 55 -6.85 15.65 -10.05
C ASN A 55 -5.79 16.63 -9.53
N ASP A 56 -6.14 17.52 -8.61
CA ASP A 56 -5.20 18.54 -8.07
C ASP A 56 -3.95 17.88 -7.46
N LEU A 57 -4.14 16.87 -6.61
CA LEU A 57 -3.02 16.13 -6.02
C LEU A 57 -2.22 15.41 -7.11
N VAL A 58 -2.88 14.84 -8.13
CA VAL A 58 -2.18 14.22 -9.27
C VAL A 58 -1.31 15.24 -10.01
N GLN A 59 -1.80 16.46 -10.27
CA GLN A 59 -1.01 17.52 -10.90
C GLN A 59 0.22 17.90 -10.06
N VAL A 60 0.08 17.94 -8.73
CA VAL A 60 1.22 18.15 -7.82
C VAL A 60 2.23 17.02 -7.94
N LEU A 61 1.79 15.75 -7.91
CA LEU A 61 2.70 14.61 -8.04
C LEU A 61 3.46 14.62 -9.37
N LEU A 62 2.79 14.98 -10.47
CA LEU A 62 3.44 15.09 -11.79
C LEU A 62 4.49 16.19 -11.84
N ARG A 63 4.21 17.36 -11.24
CA ARG A 63 5.16 18.47 -11.15
C ARG A 63 6.39 18.10 -10.28
N GLU A 64 6.21 17.25 -9.28
CA GLU A 64 7.25 16.85 -8.33
C GLU A 64 8.01 15.57 -8.75
N ASP A 65 7.92 15.14 -10.02
CA ASP A 65 8.54 13.89 -10.51
C ASP A 65 10.03 13.78 -10.12
N ASP A 66 10.84 14.82 -10.29
CA ASP A 66 12.26 14.83 -9.92
C ASP A 66 12.49 14.62 -8.42
N ARG A 67 11.67 15.25 -7.58
CA ARG A 67 11.71 15.08 -6.12
C ARG A 67 11.30 13.66 -5.74
N ILE A 68 10.21 13.16 -6.31
CA ILE A 68 9.70 11.81 -6.10
C ILE A 68 10.78 10.78 -6.48
N ARG A 69 11.41 10.91 -7.66
CA ARG A 69 12.51 10.05 -8.09
C ARG A 69 13.69 10.11 -7.12
N THR A 70 14.09 11.32 -6.73
CA THR A 70 15.19 11.54 -5.78
C THR A 70 14.93 10.89 -4.41
N MET A 71 13.68 10.83 -4.00
CA MET A 71 13.24 10.25 -2.73
C MET A 71 13.06 8.73 -2.83
N PHE A 72 12.29 8.24 -3.79
CA PHE A 72 11.72 6.89 -3.78
C PHE A 72 12.35 5.90 -4.77
N ALA A 73 13.09 6.35 -5.80
CA ALA A 73 13.53 5.48 -6.90
C ALA A 73 14.46 4.30 -6.49
N ARG A 74 15.01 4.33 -5.28
CA ARG A 74 15.91 3.29 -4.75
C ARG A 74 15.39 2.63 -3.48
N GLY A 75 14.13 2.85 -3.14
CA GLY A 75 13.50 2.23 -1.97
C GLY A 75 12.73 0.96 -2.33
N PHE A 76 12.27 0.28 -1.29
CA PHE A 76 11.43 -0.90 -1.31
C PHE A 76 10.01 -0.61 -0.86
N LEU A 77 9.02 -1.16 -1.57
CA LEU A 77 7.60 -0.96 -1.25
C LEU A 77 7.29 0.53 -1.07
N VAL A 78 7.88 1.35 -1.96
CA VAL A 78 7.75 2.82 -1.91
C VAL A 78 6.40 3.29 -2.41
N ASP A 79 5.66 2.42 -3.11
CA ASP A 79 4.26 2.61 -3.47
C ASP A 79 3.38 2.83 -2.23
N GLU A 80 3.70 2.19 -1.11
CA GLU A 80 2.99 2.37 0.17
C GLU A 80 3.46 3.60 0.97
N LEU A 81 4.50 4.31 0.50
CA LEU A 81 5.11 5.46 1.18
C LEU A 81 4.91 6.77 0.43
N LEU A 82 4.83 6.72 -0.90
CA LEU A 82 4.85 7.89 -1.78
C LEU A 82 3.70 8.85 -1.44
N VAL A 83 2.46 8.41 -1.60
CA VAL A 83 1.29 9.28 -1.42
C VAL A 83 1.20 9.83 0.02
N PRO A 84 1.29 9.02 1.08
CA PRO A 84 1.25 9.54 2.45
C PRO A 84 2.37 10.55 2.75
N THR A 85 3.58 10.32 2.22
CA THR A 85 4.70 11.25 2.41
C THR A 85 4.48 12.55 1.65
N MET A 86 3.93 12.49 0.43
CA MET A 86 3.59 13.69 -0.35
C MET A 86 2.48 14.50 0.32
N LEU A 87 1.47 13.85 0.92
CA LEU A 87 0.45 14.53 1.74
C LEU A 87 1.04 15.25 2.97
N ASN A 88 2.13 14.73 3.55
CA ASN A 88 2.84 15.43 4.62
C ASN A 88 3.67 16.62 4.12
N ILE A 89 4.12 16.60 2.86
CA ILE A 89 4.86 17.71 2.24
C ILE A 89 3.90 18.81 1.76
N TYR A 90 2.71 18.43 1.28
CA TYR A 90 1.63 19.31 0.83
C TYR A 90 0.41 19.15 1.76
N PRO A 91 0.47 19.70 2.98
CA PRO A 91 -0.55 19.48 4.00
C PRO A 91 -1.93 20.03 3.64
N GLU A 92 -2.03 20.93 2.66
CA GLU A 92 -3.31 21.47 2.15
C GLU A 92 -4.24 20.38 1.58
N PHE A 93 -3.71 19.21 1.23
CA PHE A 93 -4.50 18.06 0.78
C PHE A 93 -4.97 17.15 1.92
N LYS A 94 -4.50 17.34 3.16
CA LYS A 94 -4.88 16.48 4.29
C LYS A 94 -6.35 16.61 4.67
N ASP A 95 -6.90 17.82 4.56
CA ASP A 95 -8.32 18.08 4.85
C ASP A 95 -9.26 17.45 3.81
N ARG A 96 -8.71 16.95 2.69
CA ARG A 96 -9.44 16.28 1.61
C ARG A 96 -9.38 14.75 1.72
N ILE A 97 -8.73 14.20 2.75
CA ILE A 97 -8.65 12.76 2.98
C ILE A 97 -10.04 12.26 3.41
N TYR A 98 -10.60 11.34 2.62
CA TYR A 98 -11.93 10.78 2.87
C TYR A 98 -12.07 10.10 4.25
N TYR A 99 -11.04 9.37 4.67
CA TYR A 99 -11.02 8.67 5.94
C TYR A 99 -9.56 8.58 6.44
N ASP A 100 -9.26 9.36 7.48
CA ASP A 100 -7.90 9.59 7.99
C ASP A 100 -7.53 8.73 9.21
N ARG A 101 -8.48 7.92 9.70
CA ARG A 101 -8.23 7.06 10.85
C ARG A 101 -7.31 5.89 10.47
N PRO A 102 -6.27 5.61 11.27
CA PRO A 102 -5.40 4.47 11.02
C PRO A 102 -6.13 3.15 11.22
N VAL A 103 -5.74 2.15 10.44
CA VAL A 103 -6.20 0.75 10.54
C VAL A 103 -5.04 -0.15 10.99
N HIS A 104 -5.37 -1.27 11.61
CA HIS A 104 -4.46 -2.23 12.24
C HIS A 104 -4.71 -3.66 11.77
N ASP A 105 -5.17 -3.80 10.52
CA ASP A 105 -5.47 -5.07 9.87
C ASP A 105 -6.44 -5.91 10.72
N ARG A 106 -7.65 -5.38 10.97
CA ARG A 106 -8.74 -6.10 11.64
C ARG A 106 -10.00 -6.13 10.78
N PRO A 107 -10.82 -7.20 10.85
CA PRO A 107 -12.00 -7.35 10.00
C PRO A 107 -13.09 -6.29 10.25
N GLU A 108 -13.13 -5.70 11.45
CA GLU A 108 -14.13 -4.69 11.81
C GLU A 108 -13.73 -3.26 11.40
N GLU A 109 -12.48 -3.05 10.96
CA GLU A 109 -11.98 -1.73 10.60
C GLU A 109 -12.40 -1.32 9.19
N PHE A 110 -12.88 -0.09 9.06
CA PHE A 110 -13.19 0.49 7.76
C PHE A 110 -11.90 0.89 7.04
N GLN A 111 -11.70 0.35 5.84
CA GLN A 111 -10.51 0.63 5.04
C GLN A 111 -10.75 1.87 4.18
N GLY A 112 -10.18 3.00 4.61
CA GLY A 112 -10.38 4.33 3.99
C GLY A 112 -9.98 4.46 2.52
N SER A 113 -9.20 3.52 1.98
CA SER A 113 -8.91 3.43 0.55
C SER A 113 -10.12 2.97 -0.27
N LEU A 114 -11.21 2.53 0.36
CA LEU A 114 -12.40 1.91 -0.26
C LEU A 114 -12.11 0.59 -0.97
N ARG A 115 -10.95 -0.02 -0.69
CA ARG A 115 -10.59 -1.37 -1.14
C ARG A 115 -10.67 -2.25 0.08
N TYR A 116 -11.63 -3.17 0.13
CA TYR A 116 -11.73 -4.13 1.22
C TYR A 116 -10.72 -5.26 1.01
N ILE A 117 -9.67 -5.30 1.83
CA ILE A 117 -8.59 -6.26 1.72
C ILE A 117 -8.42 -6.95 3.08
N ASN A 118 -8.49 -8.28 3.10
CA ASN A 118 -8.16 -9.01 4.31
C ASN A 118 -6.64 -9.08 4.49
N TRP A 119 -6.15 -8.30 5.45
CA TRP A 119 -4.76 -8.30 5.91
C TRP A 119 -4.57 -9.01 7.26
N TRP A 120 -5.65 -9.28 8.00
CA TRP A 120 -5.59 -9.85 9.35
C TRP A 120 -5.03 -11.27 9.40
N ASP A 121 -4.99 -11.97 8.26
CA ASP A 121 -4.35 -13.28 8.12
C ASP A 121 -2.83 -13.21 7.83
N GLY A 122 -2.22 -12.01 7.91
CA GLY A 122 -0.78 -11.78 7.74
C GLY A 122 -0.30 -11.67 6.29
N SER A 123 -1.15 -12.05 5.33
CA SER A 123 -0.97 -11.75 3.91
C SER A 123 -2.34 -11.58 3.25
N PRO A 124 -2.47 -10.86 2.12
CA PRO A 124 -3.75 -10.66 1.47
C PRO A 124 -4.45 -11.98 1.17
N TYR A 125 -5.54 -12.25 1.89
CA TYR A 125 -6.33 -13.46 1.72
C TYR A 125 -6.96 -13.51 0.32
N VAL A 126 -7.07 -14.72 -0.23
CA VAL A 126 -7.80 -14.98 -1.47
C VAL A 126 -9.22 -15.38 -1.10
N TRP A 127 -10.18 -14.52 -1.46
CA TRP A 127 -11.60 -14.74 -1.20
C TRP A 127 -12.11 -16.02 -1.88
N ARG A 128 -13.03 -16.67 -1.20
CA ARG A 128 -13.69 -17.90 -1.64
C ARG A 128 -15.20 -17.73 -1.61
N GLU A 129 -15.94 -18.68 -2.19
CA GLU A 129 -17.41 -18.58 -2.28
C GLU A 129 -18.07 -18.41 -0.91
N LYS A 130 -17.54 -19.09 0.11
CA LYS A 130 -17.99 -18.98 1.50
C LYS A 130 -17.93 -17.56 2.08
N ASP A 131 -17.08 -16.69 1.51
CA ASP A 131 -16.86 -15.32 1.98
C ASP A 131 -17.77 -14.30 1.28
N TYR A 132 -18.70 -14.77 0.44
CA TYR A 132 -19.59 -13.91 -0.33
C TYR A 132 -20.38 -12.92 0.54
N GLU A 133 -20.94 -13.37 1.67
CA GLU A 133 -21.67 -12.48 2.57
C GLU A 133 -20.78 -11.40 3.21
N THR A 134 -19.52 -11.73 3.48
CA THR A 134 -18.51 -10.77 3.95
C THR A 134 -18.27 -9.68 2.92
N LEU A 135 -18.15 -10.05 1.64
CA LEU A 135 -17.96 -9.10 0.54
C LEU A 135 -19.19 -8.23 0.31
N LEU A 136 -20.40 -8.80 0.42
CA LEU A 136 -21.65 -8.03 0.38
C LEU A 136 -21.73 -7.04 1.54
N ALA A 137 -21.32 -7.44 2.74
CA ALA A 137 -21.26 -6.55 3.90
C ALA A 137 -20.27 -5.41 3.68
N ALA A 138 -19.07 -5.70 3.17
CA ALA A 138 -18.07 -4.68 2.85
C ALA A 138 -18.59 -3.68 1.80
N ARG A 139 -19.28 -4.16 0.76
CA ARG A 139 -19.96 -3.31 -0.24
C ARG A 139 -21.03 -2.42 0.39
N ARG A 140 -21.89 -2.97 1.26
CA ARG A 140 -22.92 -2.19 1.99
C ARG A 140 -22.30 -1.11 2.89
N GLN A 141 -21.10 -1.34 3.42
CA GLN A 141 -20.35 -0.36 4.20
C GLN A 141 -19.70 0.74 3.33
N GLY A 142 -19.75 0.64 2.01
CA GLY A 142 -19.25 1.67 1.09
C GLY A 142 -17.90 1.34 0.43
N HIS A 143 -17.33 0.14 0.63
CA HIS A 143 -16.16 -0.27 -0.14
C HIS A 143 -16.55 -0.48 -1.61
N LEU A 144 -15.73 0.05 -2.52
CA LEU A 144 -15.97 0.01 -3.96
C LEU A 144 -15.26 -1.16 -4.65
N PHE A 145 -14.20 -1.65 -4.03
CA PHE A 145 -13.34 -2.70 -4.58
C PHE A 145 -12.96 -3.70 -3.49
N SER A 146 -12.50 -4.88 -3.90
CA SER A 146 -11.90 -5.86 -2.99
C SER A 146 -10.80 -6.67 -3.68
N ARG A 147 -9.89 -7.24 -2.89
CA ARG A 147 -8.87 -8.21 -3.33
C ARG A 147 -8.48 -9.14 -2.17
N LYS A 148 -7.98 -10.35 -2.41
CA LYS A 148 -7.63 -10.92 -3.71
C LYS A 148 -8.65 -11.96 -4.19
N PHE A 149 -8.77 -12.08 -5.50
CA PHE A 149 -9.51 -13.13 -6.18
C PHE A 149 -8.52 -13.90 -7.05
N ASP A 150 -8.70 -15.22 -7.14
CA ASP A 150 -7.85 -16.10 -7.94
C ASP A 150 -8.72 -17.26 -8.47
N ALA A 151 -8.85 -17.34 -9.80
CA ALA A 151 -9.75 -18.30 -10.44
C ALA A 151 -9.29 -19.76 -10.27
N GLU A 152 -7.98 -19.99 -10.07
CA GLU A 152 -7.45 -21.34 -9.79
C GLU A 152 -7.73 -21.78 -8.35
N VAL A 153 -7.95 -20.83 -7.44
CA VAL A 153 -8.29 -21.11 -6.04
C VAL A 153 -9.79 -21.28 -5.88
N ASP A 154 -10.57 -20.36 -6.42
CA ASP A 154 -12.03 -20.39 -6.36
C ASP A 154 -12.63 -19.47 -7.44
N LYS A 155 -13.05 -20.07 -8.56
CA LYS A 155 -13.74 -19.33 -9.62
C LYS A 155 -15.21 -19.01 -9.27
N ALA A 156 -15.84 -19.79 -8.38
CA ALA A 156 -17.26 -19.67 -8.07
C ALA A 156 -17.58 -18.31 -7.44
N ILE A 157 -16.72 -17.80 -6.55
CA ILE A 157 -16.88 -16.46 -5.99
C ILE A 157 -16.80 -15.35 -7.05
N ILE A 158 -15.91 -15.50 -8.03
CA ILE A 158 -15.70 -14.52 -9.10
C ILE A 158 -16.95 -14.48 -9.98
N ASP A 159 -17.43 -15.66 -10.40
CA ASP A 159 -18.62 -15.78 -11.24
C ASP A 159 -19.87 -15.23 -10.54
N LYS A 160 -20.01 -15.51 -9.24
CA LYS A 160 -21.13 -15.03 -8.43
C LYS A 160 -21.16 -13.50 -8.32
N ILE A 161 -20.02 -12.88 -8.05
CA ILE A 161 -19.90 -11.41 -7.99
C ILE A 161 -20.11 -10.80 -9.37
N ALA A 162 -19.49 -11.35 -10.41
CA ALA A 162 -19.62 -10.83 -11.78
C ALA A 162 -21.06 -10.93 -12.29
N GLY A 163 -21.74 -12.05 -12.03
CA GLY A 163 -23.16 -12.24 -12.35
C GLY A 163 -24.03 -11.18 -11.69
N GLN A 164 -23.88 -10.97 -10.38
CA GLN A 164 -24.61 -9.94 -9.66
C GLN A 164 -24.37 -8.54 -10.24
N LEU A 165 -23.13 -8.19 -10.60
CA LEU A 165 -22.81 -6.88 -11.17
C LEU A 165 -23.41 -6.67 -12.57
N LEU A 166 -23.55 -7.74 -13.35
CA LEU A 166 -24.16 -7.69 -14.69
C LEU A 166 -25.68 -7.60 -14.64
N GLU A 167 -26.31 -8.17 -13.60
CA GLU A 167 -27.76 -8.06 -13.35
C GLU A 167 -28.21 -6.68 -12.87
N ILE A 168 -27.27 -5.85 -12.38
CA ILE A 168 -27.55 -4.48 -11.89
C ILE A 168 -27.61 -3.46 -13.06
N LYS A 169 -27.53 -3.90 -14.32
CA LYS A 169 -27.66 -3.04 -15.51
C LYS A 169 -29.10 -2.62 -15.80
#